data_AF-A0A3S4LP77-F1
#
_entry.id   AF-A0A3S4LP77-F1
#
_cell.length_a   1.000
_cell.length_b   1.000
_cell.length_c   1.000
_cell.angle_alpha   90.00
_cell.angle_beta   90.00
_cell.angle_gamma   90.00
#
_symmetry.space_group_name_H-M   'P 1'
#
loop_
_entity.id
_entity.type
_entity.pdbx_description
1 polymer ?
#
loop_
_entity_poly.entity_id
_entity_poly.type
_entity_poly.pdbx_seq_one_letter_code
_entity_poly.pdbx_strand_id
1 'polypeptide(L)' 'MTRALREALDAAGRERHRFMVQPAWQQALSKVAEGHQQTLGAYDRPWK' A
#
# COMPACT_ATOMS: atom_id res chain seq x y z
N MET A 1 -7.25 6.31 12.17
CA MET A 1 -7.54 5.61 10.90
C MET A 1 -7.87 6.57 9.78
N THR A 2 -8.86 7.45 9.93
CA THR A 2 -9.23 8.47 8.93
C THR A 2 -8.08 9.40 8.49
N ARG A 3 -7.20 9.80 9.41
CA ARG A 3 -6.02 10.64 9.08
C ARG A 3 -5.02 9.93 8.15
N ALA A 4 -4.67 8.67 8.45
CA ALA A 4 -3.76 7.87 7.63
C ALA A 4 -4.30 7.62 6.22
N LEU A 5 -5.62 7.41 6.09
CA LEU A 5 -6.28 7.29 4.79
C LEU A 5 -6.20 8.59 3.97
N ARG A 6 -6.47 9.73 4.61
CA ARG A 6 -6.39 11.04 3.95
C ARG A 6 -4.96 11.32 3.45
N GLU A 7 -3.96 11.09 4.29
CA GLU A 7 -2.55 11.28 3.94
C GLU A 7 -2.12 10.42 2.75
N ALA A 8 -2.51 9.15 2.73
CA ALA A 8 -2.21 8.24 1.62
C ALA A 8 -2.86 8.71 0.30
N LEU A 9 -4.12 9.14 0.34
CA LEU A 9 -4.83 9.68 -0.83
C LEU A 9 -4.19 10.98 -1.34
N ASP A 10 -3.82 11.87 -0.43
CA ASP A 10 -3.20 13.14 -0.80
C ASP A 10 -1.79 12.92 -1.39
N ALA A 11 -1.03 11.94 -0.88
CA ALA A 11 0.25 11.55 -1.45
C ALA A 11 0.09 10.96 -2.86
N ALA A 12 -0.93 10.12 -3.08
CA ALA A 12 -1.26 9.59 -4.40
C ALA A 12 -1.71 10.68 -5.38
N GLY A 13 -2.41 11.71 -4.89
CA GLY A 13 -2.89 12.83 -5.69
C GLY A 13 -1.78 13.82 -6.10
N ARG A 14 -0.84 14.13 -5.20
CA ARG A 14 0.23 15.11 -5.44
C ARG A 14 1.32 14.62 -6.38
N GLU A 15 1.77 13.37 -6.23
CA GLU A 15 2.90 12.85 -6.99
C GLU A 15 2.66 11.40 -7.41
N ARG A 16 1.74 11.21 -8.37
CA ARG A 16 1.40 9.88 -8.93
C ARG A 16 2.62 9.08 -9.39
N HIS A 17 3.64 9.75 -9.92
CA HIS A 17 4.86 9.12 -10.43
C HIS A 17 5.87 8.70 -9.34
N ARG A 18 5.78 9.27 -8.13
CA ARG A 18 6.69 8.98 -7.00
C ARG A 18 5.94 8.42 -5.80
N PHE A 19 4.69 8.00 -6.01
CA PHE A 19 3.88 7.48 -4.94
C PHE A 19 4.55 6.24 -4.33
N MET A 20 4.85 6.32 -3.05
CA MET A 20 5.37 5.23 -2.25
C MET A 20 4.47 5.02 -1.03
N VAL A 21 4.11 3.77 -0.78
CA VAL A 21 3.29 3.40 0.37
C VAL A 21 4.15 3.46 1.63
N GLN A 22 3.73 4.26 2.60
CA GLN A 22 4.43 4.33 3.88
C GLN A 22 4.00 3.19 4.82
N PRO A 23 4.96 2.58 5.57
CA PRO A 23 4.67 1.48 6.50
C PRO A 23 3.61 1.83 7.56
N ALA A 24 3.57 3.10 8.00
CA ALA A 24 2.59 3.58 8.97
C ALA A 24 1.15 3.53 8.43
N TRP A 25 0.96 3.85 7.15
CA TRP A 25 -0.35 3.74 6.50
C TRP A 25 -0.74 2.27 6.34
N GLN A 26 0.20 1.41 5.94
CA GLN A 26 -0.03 -0.02 5.82
C GLN A 26 -0.50 -0.61 7.16
N GLN A 27 0.20 -0.34 8.26
CA GLN A 27 -0.19 -0.85 9.59
C GLN A 27 -1.54 -0.32 10.08
N ALA A 28 -1.85 0.95 9.79
CA ALA A 28 -3.11 1.55 10.16
C ALA A 28 -4.27 0.95 9.36
N LEU A 29 -4.12 0.89 8.03
CA LEU A 29 -5.18 0.45 7.11
C LEU A 29 -5.37 -1.07 7.12
N SER A 30 -4.35 -1.86 7.41
CA SER A 30 -4.47 -3.33 7.54
C SER A 30 -5.43 -3.77 8.65
N LYS A 31 -5.73 -2.92 9.64
CA LYS A 31 -6.70 -3.24 10.70
C LYS A 31 -8.16 -3.14 10.26
N VAL A 32 -8.43 -2.40 9.19
CA VAL A 32 -9.78 -2.18 8.63
C VAL A 32 -9.96 -2.84 7.26
N ALA A 33 -8.87 -3.31 6.64
CA ALA A 33 -8.93 -4.05 5.40
C ALA A 33 -9.50 -5.44 5.67
N GLU A 34 -10.66 -5.75 5.10
CA GLU A 34 -11.29 -7.08 5.20
C GLU A 34 -10.46 -8.17 4.48
N GLY A 35 -9.61 -7.78 3.53
CA GLY A 35 -8.65 -8.66 2.85
C GLY A 35 -7.22 -8.30 3.20
N HIS A 36 -6.44 -9.27 3.66
CA HIS A 36 -5.00 -9.08 3.88
C HIS A 36 -4.33 -8.87 2.51
N GLN A 37 -3.76 -7.68 2.27
CA GLN A 37 -3.00 -7.44 1.05
C GLN A 37 -1.68 -8.21 1.13
N GLN A 38 -1.65 -9.40 0.54
CA GLN A 38 -0.43 -10.15 0.32
C GLN A 38 0.10 -9.75 -1.05
N THR A 39 1.25 -9.08 -1.08
CA THR A 39 1.98 -8.97 -2.34
C THR A 39 2.43 -10.38 -2.66
N LEU A 40 1.71 -11.06 -3.57
CA LEU A 40 2.27 -12.20 -4.25
C LEU A 40 3.57 -11.66 -4.85
N GLY A 41 4.70 -12.06 -4.27
CA GLY A 41 6.02 -11.62 -4.73
C GLY A 41 6.12 -11.81 -6.24
N ALA A 42 7.02 -11.07 -6.88
CA ALA A 42 7.29 -11.21 -8.31
C ALA A 42 7.19 -12.68 -8.67
N TYR A 43 6.34 -13.01 -9.63
CA TYR A 43 6.20 -14.35 -10.16
C TYR A 43 7.50 -14.66 -10.92
N ASP A 44 8.58 -14.77 -10.16
CA ASP A 44 9.89 -15.17 -10.61
C ASP A 44 9.72 -16.67 -10.81
N ARG A 45 9.50 -17.06 -12.06
CA ARG A 45 9.75 -18.43 -12.50
C ARG A 45 11.17 -18.47 -13.07
N PRO A 46 12.20 -18.68 -12.25
CA PRO A 46 13.55 -18.88 -12.75
C PRO A 46 13.84 -20.34 -13.11
N TRP A 47 12.83 -21.16 -13.47
CA TRP A 47 13.10 -22.57 -13.74
C TRP A 47 12.22 -23.23 -14.83
N LYS A 48 12.97 -23.91 -15.71
CA LYS A 48 12.65 -24.92 -16.75
C LYS A 48 11.79 -24.54 -17.95
#